data_AF-A0A848IK23-F1
#
_entry.id   AF-A0A848IK23-F1
#
_cell.length_a   1.000
_cell.length_b   1.000
_cell.length_c   1.000
_cell.angle_alpha   90.00
_cell.angle_beta   90.00
_cell.angle_gamma   90.00
#
_symmetry.space_group_name_H-M   'P 1'
#
loop_
_entity.id
_entity.type
_entity.pdbx_description
1 polymer ?
#
loop_
_entity_poly.entity_id
_entity_poly.type
_entity_poly.pdbx_seq_one_letter_code
_entity_poly.pdbx_strand_id
1 'polypeptide(L)' 'MGRKGIEVVVSELEREQLLSMSRSRSLPHSLVRRAKIVLMAADGHTTTEIAMQCEVTPPAITHWKKRFVAQGL' A
#
# COMPACT_ATOMS: atom_id res chain seq x y z
N MET A 1 9.04 22.17 7.70
CA MET A 1 9.46 21.60 6.39
C MET A 1 8.85 20.22 6.26
N GLY A 2 7.70 20.13 5.57
CA GLY A 2 7.02 18.85 5.35
C GLY A 2 7.82 18.00 4.37
N ARG A 3 8.28 16.82 4.80
CA ARG A 3 8.82 15.84 3.85
C ARG A 3 7.69 15.50 2.88
N LYS A 4 7.85 15.84 1.60
CA LYS A 4 6.95 15.36 0.55
C LYS A 4 7.04 13.83 0.58
N GLY A 5 5.97 13.20 1.03
CA GLY A 5 5.89 11.74 1.13
C GLY A 5 6.00 11.13 -0.27
N ILE A 6 6.34 9.83 -0.34
CA ILE A 6 6.21 9.09 -1.60
C ILE A 6 4.74 9.09 -1.98
N GLU A 7 4.42 9.64 -3.14
CA GLU A 7 3.07 9.60 -3.69
C GLU A 7 2.86 8.26 -4.39
N VAL A 8 1.73 7.62 -4.14
CA VAL A 8 1.37 6.34 -4.76
C VAL A 8 0.19 6.62 -5.66
N VAL A 9 0.38 6.46 -6.97
CA VAL A 9 -0.68 6.57 -7.98
C VAL A 9 -0.92 5.18 -8.53
N VAL A 10 -2.18 4.75 -8.55
CA VAL A 10 -2.60 3.45 -9.08
C VAL A 10 -3.53 3.69 -10.26
N SER A 11 -3.33 2.95 -11.34
CA SER A 11 -4.32 2.88 -12.42
C SER A 11 -5.57 2.11 -11.96
N GLU A 12 -6.67 2.24 -12.71
CA GLU A 12 -7.91 1.51 -12.40
C GLU A 12 -7.70 -0.01 -12.40
N LEU A 13 -6.93 -0.53 -13.38
CA LEU A 13 -6.60 -1.95 -13.47
C LEU A 13 -5.79 -2.41 -12.24
N GLU A 14 -4.77 -1.66 -11.85
CA GLU A 14 -3.97 -1.99 -10.66
C GLU A 14 -4.83 -1.91 -9.39
N ARG A 15 -5.72 -0.91 -9.28
CA ARG A 15 -6.66 -0.79 -8.16
C ARG A 15 -7.55 -2.03 -8.07
N GLU A 16 -8.14 -2.49 -9.17
CA GLU A 16 -8.97 -3.70 -9.18
C GLU A 16 -8.20 -4.93 -8.72
N GLN A 17 -6.97 -5.11 -9.23
CA GLN A 17 -6.10 -6.22 -8.84
C GLN A 17 -5.72 -6.16 -7.36
N LEU A 18 -5.33 -4.99 -6.86
CA LEU A 18 -5.02 -4.75 -5.45
C LEU A 18 -6.24 -5.00 -4.56
N LEU A 19 -7.44 -4.61 -4.98
CA LEU A 19 -8.69 -4.89 -4.26
C LEU A 19 -9.04 -6.38 -4.24
N SER A 20 -8.73 -7.11 -5.31
CA SER A 20 -8.85 -8.57 -5.32
C SER A 20 -7.86 -9.22 -4.35
N MET A 21 -6.60 -8.80 -4.41
CA MET A 21 -5.54 -9.30 -3.53
C MET A 21 -5.82 -9.01 -2.04
N SER A 22 -6.30 -7.80 -1.72
CA SER A 22 -6.55 -7.38 -0.33
C SER A 22 -7.71 -8.12 0.35
N ARG A 23 -8.61 -8.73 -0.44
CA ARG A 23 -9.76 -9.53 0.01
C ARG A 23 -9.51 -11.04 -0.05
N SER A 24 -8.41 -11.46 -0.69
CA SER A 24 -8.13 -12.88 -0.89
C SER A 24 -7.82 -13.61 0.43
N ARG A 25 -8.37 -14.81 0.57
CA ARG A 25 -8.10 -15.75 1.68
C ARG A 25 -7.06 -16.81 1.32
N SER A 26 -6.70 -16.95 0.05
CA SER A 26 -5.75 -17.95 -0.45
C SER A 26 -4.35 -17.38 -0.67
N LEU A 27 -4.20 -16.05 -0.74
CA LEU A 27 -2.91 -15.42 -0.91
C LEU A 27 -2.12 -15.36 0.40
N PRO A 28 -0.77 -15.41 0.35
CA PRO A 28 0.08 -15.14 1.49
C PRO A 28 -0.29 -13.82 2.18
N HIS A 29 -0.32 -13.84 3.51
CA HIS A 29 -0.70 -12.68 4.32
C HIS A 29 0.16 -11.43 4.02
N SER A 30 1.42 -11.62 3.61
CA SER A 30 2.32 -10.55 3.19
C SER A 30 1.83 -9.84 1.92
N LEU A 31 1.29 -10.56 0.94
CA LEU A 31 0.75 -9.98 -0.29
C LEU A 31 -0.57 -9.25 -0.03
N VAL A 32 -1.45 -9.84 0.79
CA VAL A 32 -2.70 -9.19 1.21
C VAL A 32 -2.39 -7.87 1.92
N ARG A 33 -1.43 -7.89 2.85
CA ARG A 33 -1.01 -6.72 3.61
C ARG A 33 -0.37 -5.66 2.71
N ARG A 34 0.51 -6.05 1.78
CA ARG A 34 1.08 -5.15 0.76
C ARG A 34 -0.04 -4.46 -0.01
N ALA A 35 -1.03 -5.21 -0.50
CA ALA A 35 -2.12 -4.66 -1.29
C ALA A 35 -2.92 -3.60 -0.52
N LYS A 36 -3.23 -3.87 0.77
CA LYS A 36 -3.87 -2.90 1.67
C LYS A 36 -3.04 -1.63 1.84
N ILE A 37 -1.72 -1.75 2.06
CA ILE A 37 -0.82 -0.59 2.21
C ILE A 37 -0.84 0.29 0.96
N VAL A 38 -0.74 -0.30 -0.23
CA VAL A 38 -0.72 0.44 -1.50
C VAL A 38 -2.05 1.13 -1.76
N LEU A 39 -3.17 0.44 -1.56
CA LEU A 39 -4.51 1.02 -1.69
C LEU A 39 -4.69 2.22 -0.77
N MET A 40 -4.41 2.05 0.53
CA MET A 40 -4.57 3.14 1.48
C MET A 40 -3.64 4.33 1.17
N ALA A 41 -2.42 4.06 0.71
CA ALA A 41 -1.49 5.12 0.30
C ALA A 41 -1.99 5.87 -0.94
N ALA A 42 -2.64 5.18 -1.89
CA ALA A 42 -3.26 5.78 -3.05
C ALA A 42 -4.54 6.56 -2.72
N ASP A 43 -5.27 6.13 -1.69
CA ASP A 43 -6.44 6.84 -1.14
C ASP A 43 -6.05 8.10 -0.32
N GLY A 44 -4.74 8.38 -0.17
CA GLY A 44 -4.25 9.58 0.52
C GLY A 44 -4.12 9.44 2.03
N HIS A 45 -4.26 8.22 2.59
CA HIS A 45 -4.08 8.00 4.01
C HIS A 45 -2.65 8.31 4.48
N THR A 46 -2.56 8.80 5.71
CA THR A 46 -1.29 9.09 6.36
C THR A 46 -0.57 7.81 6.75
N THR A 47 0.76 7.88 6.87
CA THR A 47 1.57 6.74 7.31
C THR A 47 1.13 6.19 8.67
N THR A 48 0.66 7.06 9.57
CA THR A 48 0.18 6.66 10.91
C THR A 48 -1.12 5.86 10.81
N GLU A 49 -2.09 6.30 10.01
CA GLU A 49 -3.34 5.56 9.78
C GLU A 49 -3.07 4.20 9.15
N ILE A 50 -2.20 4.15 8.14
CA ILE A 50 -1.81 2.89 7.49
C ILE A 50 -1.12 1.96 8.48
N ALA A 51 -0.24 2.48 9.34
CA ALA A 51 0.47 1.69 10.34
C ALA A 51 -0.50 1.03 11.33
N MET A 52 -1.49 1.79 11.80
CA MET A 52 -2.53 1.27 12.70
C MET A 52 -3.41 0.24 12.00
N GLN A 53 -3.91 0.54 10.79
CA GLN A 53 -4.87 -0.31 10.09
C GLN A 53 -4.26 -1.60 9.53
N CYS A 54 -3.00 -1.56 9.11
CA CYS A 54 -2.29 -2.71 8.55
C CYS A 54 -1.38 -3.42 9.57
N GLU A 55 -1.34 -2.94 10.81
CA GLU A 55 -0.48 -3.43 11.90
C GLU A 55 0.99 -3.56 11.46
N VAL A 56 1.53 -2.49 10.88
CA VAL A 56 2.89 -2.42 10.34
C VAL A 56 3.65 -1.20 10.84
N THR A 57 4.97 -1.23 10.66
CA THR A 57 5.83 -0.11 11.00
C THR A 57 5.92 0.91 9.84
N PRO A 58 6.13 2.21 10.13
CA PRO A 58 6.34 3.24 9.10
C PRO A 58 7.46 2.94 8.07
N PRO A 59 8.59 2.30 8.44
CA PRO A 59 9.59 1.87 7.47
C PRO A 59 9.06 0.82 6.48
N ALA A 60 8.23 -0.13 6.94
CA ALA A 60 7.61 -1.12 6.06
C ALA A 60 6.67 -0.47 5.04
N ILE A 61 5.89 0.52 5.47
CA ILE A 61 5.03 1.31 4.58
C ILE A 61 5.88 2.03 3.54
N THR A 62 6.92 2.74 3.98
CA THR A 62 7.84 3.45 3.10
C THR A 62 8.49 2.52 2.07
N HIS A 63 8.90 1.32 2.49
CA HIS A 63 9.45 0.30 1.60
C HIS A 63 8.45 -0.09 0.50
N TRP A 64 7.20 -0.39 0.87
CA TRP A 64 6.18 -0.80 -0.09
C TRP A 64 5.75 0.32 -1.03
N LYS A 65 5.66 1.57 -0.54
CA LYS A 65 5.39 2.74 -1.38
C LYS A 65 6.50 2.93 -2.42
N LYS A 66 7.78 2.86 -2.01
CA LYS A 66 8.92 2.93 -2.94
C LYS A 66 8.89 1.81 -3.97
N ARG A 67 8.67 0.57 -3.50
CA ARG A 67 8.67 -0.61 -4.38
C ARG A 67 7.56 -0.52 -5.42
N PHE A 68 6.36 -0.12 -5.02
CA PHE A 68 5.24 0.03 -5.93
C PHE A 68 5.49 1.13 -6.97
N VAL A 69 5.99 2.31 -6.56
CA VAL A 69 6.32 3.38 -7.51
C VAL A 69 7.42 2.96 -8.50
N ALA A 70 8.38 2.12 -8.06
CA ALA A 70 9.48 1.67 -8.90
C ALA A 70 9.15 0.49 -9.82
N GLN A 71 8.23 -0.39 -9.42
CA GLN A 71 8.02 -1.69 -10.07
C GLN A 71 6.55 -1.98 -10.44
N GLY A 72 5.61 -1.14 -10.01
CA GLY A 72 4.17 -1.42 -10.10
C GLY A 72 3.73 -2.53 -9.13
N LEU A 73 2.65 -3.21 -9.51
CA LEU A 73 2.06 -4.33 -8.77
C LEU A 73 2.98 -5.55 -8.71
#